data_AF-A0ABD0XIK4-F1
#
_entry.id   AF-A0ABD0XIK4-F1
#
_cell.length_a   1.000
_cell.length_b   1.000
_cell.length_c   1.000
_cell.angle_alpha   90.00
_cell.angle_beta   90.00
_cell.angle_gamma   90.00
#
_symmetry.space_group_name_H-M   'P 1'
#
loop_
_entity.id
_entity.type
_entity.pdbx_description
1 polymer ?
#
loop_
_entity_poly.entity_id
_entity_poly.type
_entity_poly.pdbx_seq_one_letter_code
_entity_poly.pdbx_strand_id
1 'polypeptide(L)'
;MAAEALVAKHPCLKEAGSETGWNGWKNSIKFKMGNYRNKMRGRAGCQEVTVNAGKRSRSNPENEPSRSNIKRPKRAEVNFLPNFPQGKDLSSLEQLRQTIVEEVKKTEKNLPLIRKMMETTFPLSRQNIVMSCPPVSELMDLWPALKIESEVICISSHLK
;
A
#
# COMPACT_ATOMS: atom_id res chain seq x y z
N MET A 1 0.77 -26.56 -16.04
CA MET A 1 0.22 -25.74 -14.92
C MET A 1 0.47 -26.39 -13.56
N ALA A 2 0.38 -25.66 -12.43
CA ALA A 2 0.62 -26.24 -11.09
C ALA A 2 -0.29 -27.44 -10.75
N ALA A 3 -1.58 -27.37 -11.11
CA ALA A 3 -2.54 -28.45 -10.88
C ALA A 3 -2.27 -29.71 -11.74
N GLU A 4 -1.84 -29.50 -12.98
CA GLU A 4 -1.45 -30.56 -13.90
C GLU A 4 -0.17 -31.26 -13.43
N ALA A 5 0.85 -30.50 -13.01
CA ALA A 5 2.09 -31.05 -12.46
C ALA A 5 1.84 -31.87 -11.18
N LEU A 6 0.88 -31.43 -10.35
CA LEU A 6 0.46 -32.17 -9.15
C LEU A 6 -0.12 -33.54 -9.51
N VAL A 7 -1.04 -33.61 -10.48
CA VAL A 7 -1.66 -34.87 -10.90
C VAL A 7 -0.68 -35.76 -11.68
N ALA A 8 0.21 -35.18 -12.48
CA ALA A 8 1.26 -35.91 -13.17
C ALA A 8 2.22 -36.60 -12.18
N LYS A 9 2.60 -35.90 -11.10
CA LYS A 9 3.44 -36.46 -10.04
C LYS A 9 2.70 -37.48 -9.16
N HIS A 10 1.39 -37.29 -8.98
CA HIS A 10 0.55 -38.14 -8.13
C HIS A 10 -0.71 -38.58 -8.88
N PRO A 11 -0.63 -39.63 -9.73
CA PRO A 11 -1.74 -40.06 -10.58
C PRO A 11 -3.02 -40.44 -9.83
N CYS A 12 -2.91 -40.86 -8.57
CA CYS A 12 -4.04 -41.16 -7.70
C CYS A 12 -4.92 -39.94 -7.38
N LEU A 13 -4.44 -38.72 -7.64
CA LEU A 13 -5.21 -37.49 -7.46
C LEU A 13 -6.07 -37.16 -8.68
N LYS A 14 -6.02 -37.93 -9.77
CA LYS A 14 -6.80 -37.64 -10.98
C LYS A 14 -8.30 -37.68 -10.70
N GLU A 15 -9.02 -36.62 -11.07
CA GLU A 15 -10.47 -36.57 -10.93
C GLU A 15 -11.17 -37.44 -11.97
N ALA A 16 -12.02 -38.36 -11.50
CA ALA A 16 -12.88 -39.16 -12.36
C ALA A 16 -13.95 -38.28 -13.03
N GLY A 17 -14.20 -38.50 -14.34
CA GLY A 17 -15.19 -37.74 -15.11
C GLY A 17 -14.75 -36.34 -15.55
N SER A 18 -13.51 -35.94 -15.26
CA SER A 18 -12.94 -34.67 -15.70
C SER A 18 -12.13 -34.86 -16.99
N GLU A 19 -12.42 -34.07 -18.02
CA GLU A 19 -11.73 -34.13 -19.33
C GLU A 19 -10.20 -34.00 -19.18
N THR A 20 -9.74 -33.12 -18.29
CA THR A 20 -8.32 -32.91 -18.02
C THR A 20 -7.80 -33.73 -16.84
N GLY A 21 -8.68 -34.23 -15.97
CA GLY A 21 -8.30 -34.95 -14.74
C GLY A 21 -7.77 -34.07 -13.61
N TRP A 22 -7.60 -32.75 -13.81
CA TRP A 22 -7.03 -31.82 -12.80
C TRP A 22 -7.84 -30.53 -12.59
N ASN A 23 -9.01 -30.37 -13.21
CA ASN A 23 -9.81 -29.14 -13.13
C ASN A 23 -10.23 -28.75 -11.70
N GLY A 24 -10.67 -29.69 -10.87
CA GLY A 24 -11.00 -29.38 -9.47
C GLY A 24 -9.77 -29.07 -8.63
N TRP A 25 -8.60 -29.64 -8.94
CA TRP A 25 -7.33 -29.23 -8.33
C TRP A 25 -6.94 -27.80 -8.67
N LYS A 26 -7.17 -27.37 -9.92
CA LYS A 26 -6.97 -25.97 -10.31
C LYS A 26 -7.84 -25.02 -9.48
N ASN A 27 -9.11 -25.36 -9.27
CA ASN A 27 -10.00 -24.57 -8.43
C ASN A 27 -9.57 -24.60 -6.96
N SER A 28 -9.27 -25.78 -6.41
CA SER A 28 -8.82 -25.97 -5.03
C SER A 28 -7.55 -25.18 -4.73
N ILE A 29 -6.55 -25.22 -5.61
CA ILE A 29 -5.31 -24.43 -5.48
C ILE A 29 -5.62 -22.93 -5.57
N LYS A 30 -6.47 -22.51 -6.52
CA LYS A 30 -6.88 -21.10 -6.66
C LYS A 30 -7.55 -20.59 -5.37
N PHE A 31 -8.47 -21.36 -4.79
CA PHE A 31 -9.13 -21.02 -3.53
C PHE A 31 -8.17 -21.04 -2.35
N LYS A 32 -7.32 -22.06 -2.23
CA LYS A 32 -6.32 -22.15 -1.15
C LYS A 32 -5.35 -20.96 -1.18
N MET A 33 -4.87 -20.59 -2.37
CA MET A 33 -4.03 -19.41 -2.54
C MET A 33 -4.78 -18.11 -2.29
N GLY A 34 -6.06 -18.02 -2.67
CA GLY A 34 -6.93 -16.89 -2.32
C GLY A 34 -7.08 -16.71 -0.81
N ASN A 35 -7.37 -17.80 -0.10
CA ASN A 35 -7.49 -17.82 1.35
C ASN A 35 -6.17 -17.49 2.03
N TYR A 36 -5.05 -18.02 1.53
CA TYR A 36 -3.72 -17.69 2.03
C TYR A 36 -3.41 -16.19 1.88
N ARG A 37 -3.61 -15.61 0.69
CA ARG A 37 -3.45 -14.16 0.47
C ARG A 37 -4.32 -13.34 1.42
N ASN A 38 -5.58 -13.74 1.62
CA ASN A 38 -6.47 -13.06 2.56
C ASN A 38 -6.00 -13.17 4.02
N LYS A 39 -5.47 -14.33 4.45
CA LYS A 39 -4.88 -14.48 5.79
C LYS A 39 -3.60 -13.65 5.95
N MET A 40 -2.77 -13.61 4.92
CA MET A 40 -1.50 -12.88 4.93
C MET A 40 -1.70 -11.36 4.88
N ARG A 41 -2.81 -10.87 4.31
CA ARG A 41 -3.18 -9.44 4.29
C ARG A 41 -3.02 -8.76 5.65
N GLY A 42 -3.52 -9.37 6.72
CA GLY A 42 -3.43 -8.79 8.07
C GLY A 42 -2.14 -9.14 8.83
N ARG A 43 -1.35 -10.11 8.34
CA ARG A 43 -0.14 -10.62 9.05
C ARG A 43 1.17 -10.13 8.47
N ALA A 44 1.18 -9.74 7.20
CA ALA A 44 2.40 -9.35 6.48
C ALA A 44 2.90 -7.94 6.86
N GLY A 45 2.16 -7.19 7.68
CA GLY A 45 2.54 -5.83 8.09
C GLY A 45 2.52 -4.81 6.94
N CYS A 46 1.95 -5.15 5.78
CA CYS A 46 1.87 -4.26 4.63
C CYS A 46 0.71 -3.28 4.80
N GLN A 47 1.01 -2.03 5.16
CA GLN A 47 0.01 -1.04 5.51
C GLN A 47 -0.89 -0.68 4.32
N GLU A 48 -0.35 -0.64 3.10
CA GLU A 48 -1.10 -0.48 1.87
C GLU A 48 -2.24 -1.51 1.73
N VAL A 49 -1.97 -2.77 2.02
CA VAL A 49 -2.95 -3.86 1.83
C VAL A 49 -4.07 -3.76 2.87
N THR A 50 -3.75 -3.23 4.05
CA THR A 50 -4.71 -2.92 5.13
C THR A 50 -5.61 -1.76 4.76
N VAL A 51 -5.04 -0.63 4.33
CA VAL A 51 -5.82 0.54 3.90
C VAL A 51 -6.73 0.20 2.72
N ASN A 52 -6.23 -0.61 1.77
CA ASN A 52 -6.98 -1.03 0.60
C ASN A 52 -7.81 -2.31 0.81
N ALA A 53 -8.02 -2.75 2.06
CA ALA A 53 -8.71 -4.01 2.36
C ALA A 53 -10.20 -4.05 1.99
N GLY A 54 -10.79 -2.92 1.58
CA GLY A 54 -12.22 -2.84 1.25
C GLY A 54 -13.11 -3.01 2.48
N LYS A 55 -14.36 -3.39 2.28
CA LYS A 55 -15.44 -3.45 3.28
C LYS A 55 -15.06 -4.13 4.60
N ARG A 56 -15.75 -3.76 5.69
CA ARG A 56 -15.68 -4.38 7.02
C ARG A 56 -15.63 -5.91 6.91
N SER A 57 -14.65 -6.53 7.56
CA SER A 57 -14.49 -7.99 7.59
C SER A 57 -14.07 -8.47 8.97
N ARG A 58 -14.11 -9.79 9.22
CA ARG A 58 -13.65 -10.36 10.50
C ARG A 58 -12.18 -10.02 10.81
N SER A 59 -11.38 -9.79 9.77
CA SER A 59 -9.98 -9.39 9.88
C SER A 59 -9.75 -7.87 9.84
N ASN A 60 -10.80 -7.09 9.58
CA ASN A 60 -10.73 -5.62 9.57
C ASN A 60 -12.08 -5.03 10.02
N PRO A 61 -12.36 -5.05 11.34
CA PRO A 61 -13.66 -4.70 11.89
C PRO A 61 -13.95 -3.20 11.86
N GLU A 62 -12.93 -2.35 11.75
CA GLU A 62 -13.10 -0.88 11.76
C GLU A 62 -13.62 -0.33 10.43
N ASN A 63 -13.31 -0.97 9.30
CA ASN A 63 -13.67 -0.47 7.96
C ASN A 63 -15.19 -0.31 7.75
N GLU A 64 -15.56 0.47 6.74
CA GLU A 64 -16.97 0.74 6.40
C GLU A 64 -17.80 -0.54 6.12
N PRO A 65 -19.02 -0.67 6.68
CA PRO A 65 -19.88 -1.82 6.45
C PRO A 65 -20.28 -1.95 4.98
N SER A 66 -20.44 -3.21 4.55
CA SER A 66 -20.70 -3.58 3.15
C SER A 66 -21.95 -2.96 2.50
N ARG A 67 -22.83 -2.35 3.30
CA ARG A 67 -24.12 -1.77 2.90
C ARG A 67 -24.06 -0.24 2.71
N SER A 68 -22.92 0.41 2.98
CA SER A 68 -22.74 1.81 2.57
C SER A 68 -22.74 1.87 1.04
N ASN A 69 -23.58 2.74 0.49
CA ASN A 69 -23.95 2.83 -0.92
C ASN A 69 -22.77 3.26 -1.81
N ILE A 70 -21.77 2.39 -2.03
CA ILE A 70 -20.56 2.74 -2.76
C ILE A 70 -20.49 1.95 -4.07
N LYS A 71 -20.65 2.70 -5.17
CA LYS A 71 -20.18 2.35 -6.52
C LYS A 71 -18.72 1.91 -6.36
N ARG A 72 -18.39 0.66 -6.70
CA ARG A 72 -17.03 0.11 -6.55
C ARG A 72 -16.01 1.17 -7.01
N PRO A 73 -14.97 1.49 -6.22
CA PRO A 73 -13.89 2.35 -6.69
C PRO A 73 -13.46 1.84 -8.07
N LYS A 74 -13.29 2.76 -9.03
CA LYS A 74 -12.79 2.35 -10.36
C LYS A 74 -11.48 1.61 -10.13
N ARG A 75 -11.18 0.63 -10.98
CA ARG A 75 -10.13 -0.40 -10.80
C ARG A 75 -8.68 0.13 -10.68
N ALA A 76 -8.49 1.43 -10.41
CA ALA A 76 -7.22 2.15 -10.28
C ALA A 76 -7.17 3.11 -9.07
N GLU A 77 -8.21 3.24 -8.23
CA GLU A 77 -8.21 4.10 -7.02
C GLU A 77 -7.61 3.38 -5.80
N VAL A 78 -6.49 2.67 -5.99
CA VAL A 78 -5.80 2.01 -4.88
C VAL A 78 -4.89 3.05 -4.21
N ASN A 79 -5.02 3.24 -2.90
CA ASN A 79 -4.14 4.15 -2.18
C ASN A 79 -2.72 3.58 -2.18
N PHE A 80 -1.81 4.21 -2.91
CA PHE A 80 -0.38 3.90 -2.77
C PHE A 80 0.08 4.28 -1.35
N LEU A 81 0.64 3.33 -0.59
CA LEU A 81 1.13 3.58 0.77
C LEU A 81 2.36 2.70 1.06
N PRO A 82 3.56 3.12 0.64
CA PRO A 82 4.76 2.33 0.83
C PRO A 82 5.12 2.19 2.31
N ASN A 83 5.75 1.06 2.66
CA ASN A 83 6.35 0.89 3.99
C ASN A 83 7.53 1.86 4.17
N PHE A 84 7.92 2.09 5.42
CA PHE A 84 9.10 2.87 5.73
C PHE A 84 10.38 2.24 5.14
N PRO A 85 11.38 3.06 4.76
CA PRO A 85 12.64 2.55 4.24
C PRO A 85 13.33 1.66 5.28
N GLN A 86 14.16 0.72 4.81
CA GLN A 86 14.87 -0.19 5.71
C GLN A 86 15.72 0.58 6.73
N GLY A 87 15.58 0.22 8.01
CA GLY A 87 16.28 0.88 9.11
C GLY A 87 15.72 2.26 9.51
N LYS A 88 14.59 2.67 8.93
CA LYS A 88 13.84 3.86 9.34
C LYS A 88 12.59 3.46 10.10
N ASP A 89 12.24 4.29 11.07
CA ASP A 89 11.08 4.19 11.92
C ASP A 89 10.34 5.54 11.96
N LEU A 90 9.20 5.59 12.65
CA LEU A 90 8.39 6.81 12.72
C LEU A 90 9.20 7.99 13.29
N SER A 91 9.97 7.74 14.36
CA SER A 91 10.78 8.75 15.05
C SER A 91 11.84 9.36 14.14
N SER A 92 12.62 8.52 13.45
CA SER A 92 13.69 8.99 12.55
C SER A 92 13.16 9.73 11.32
N LEU A 93 11.99 9.36 10.80
CA LEU A 93 11.35 10.10 9.71
C LEU A 93 10.76 11.43 10.17
N GLU A 94 10.22 11.49 11.38
CA GLU A 94 9.70 12.73 11.97
C GLU A 94 10.82 13.73 12.28
N GLN A 95 11.98 13.25 12.77
CA GLN A 95 13.18 14.06 12.91
C GLN A 95 13.62 14.63 11.55
N LEU A 96 13.64 13.80 10.51
CA LEU A 96 14.00 14.24 9.17
C LEU A 96 13.01 15.26 8.61
N ARG A 97 11.71 15.11 8.89
CA ARG A 97 10.69 16.12 8.54
C ARG A 97 10.98 17.46 9.21
N GLN A 98 11.36 17.47 10.49
CA GLN A 98 11.73 18.70 11.19
C GLN A 98 12.96 19.35 10.55
N THR A 99 13.97 18.57 10.16
CA THR A 99 15.13 19.07 9.39
C THR A 99 14.71 19.70 8.06
N ILE A 100 13.75 19.12 7.33
CA ILE A 100 13.20 19.72 6.10
C ILE A 100 12.58 21.09 6.41
N VAL A 101 11.78 21.21 7.48
CA VAL A 101 11.14 22.47 7.88
C VAL A 101 12.20 23.55 8.16
N GLU A 102 13.28 23.20 8.85
CA GLU A 102 14.39 24.12 9.14
C GLU A 102 15.14 24.52 7.86
N GLU A 103 15.42 23.57 6.97
CA GLU A 103 16.12 23.82 5.71
C GLU A 103 15.32 24.74 4.79
N VAL A 104 13.99 24.58 4.73
CA VAL A 104 13.09 25.43 3.94
C VAL A 104 13.05 26.87 4.47
N LYS A 105 13.27 27.09 5.77
CA LYS A 105 13.29 28.43 6.38
C LYS A 105 14.56 29.22 6.07
N LYS A 106 15.62 28.57 5.57
CA LYS A 106 16.87 29.26 5.24
C LYS A 106 16.68 30.22 4.06
N THR A 107 17.45 31.31 4.08
CA THR A 107 17.51 32.28 2.99
C THR A 107 17.99 31.60 1.71
N GLU A 108 19.12 30.88 1.79
CA GLU A 108 19.61 29.99 0.74
C GLU A 108 19.22 28.54 1.08
N LYS A 109 18.34 27.96 0.25
CA LYS A 109 17.80 26.62 0.45
C LYS A 109 18.63 25.61 -0.33
N ASN A 110 19.10 24.54 0.31
CA ASN A 110 19.73 23.44 -0.40
C ASN A 110 18.66 22.54 -1.05
N LEU A 111 18.22 22.90 -2.27
CA LEU A 111 17.17 22.16 -2.99
C LEU A 111 17.51 20.67 -3.21
N PRO A 112 18.73 20.27 -3.61
CA PRO A 112 19.09 18.85 -3.72
C PRO A 112 18.95 18.08 -2.40
N LEU A 113 19.33 18.71 -1.28
CA LEU A 113 19.19 18.10 0.04
C LEU A 113 17.72 17.97 0.43
N ILE A 114 16.92 19.03 0.24
CA ILE A 114 15.47 19.00 0.50
C ILE A 114 14.82 17.85 -0.27
N ARG A 115 15.12 17.72 -1.58
CA ARG A 115 14.58 16.65 -2.42
C ARG A 115 14.88 15.26 -1.86
N LYS A 116 16.14 15.00 -1.53
CA LYS A 116 16.56 13.72 -0.96
C LYS A 116 15.83 13.40 0.34
N MET A 117 15.64 14.41 1.19
CA MET A 117 14.91 14.26 2.45
C MET A 117 13.41 14.04 2.22
N MET A 118 12.81 14.76 1.26
CA MET A 118 11.41 14.58 0.85
C MET A 118 11.13 13.19 0.29
N GLU A 119 12.02 12.65 -0.56
CA GLU A 119 11.93 11.28 -1.06
C GLU A 119 11.97 10.25 0.08
N THR A 120 12.88 10.45 1.05
CA THR A 120 13.03 9.54 2.19
C THR A 120 11.81 9.58 3.13
N THR A 121 11.21 10.77 3.29
CA THR A 121 10.06 11.01 4.17
C THR A 121 8.71 10.85 3.49
N PHE A 122 8.69 10.56 2.18
CA PHE A 122 7.46 10.35 1.42
C PHE A 122 6.50 9.34 2.05
N PRO A 123 6.95 8.16 2.56
CA PRO A 123 6.07 7.22 3.24
C PRO A 123 5.34 7.84 4.45
N LEU A 124 6.02 8.69 5.22
CA LEU A 124 5.44 9.37 6.39
C LEU A 124 4.39 10.41 5.96
N SER A 125 4.71 11.25 4.97
CA SER A 125 3.77 12.21 4.40
C SER A 125 2.52 11.52 3.85
N ARG A 126 2.73 10.43 3.10
CA ARG A 126 1.64 9.64 2.51
C ARG A 126 0.77 8.98 3.57
N GLN A 127 1.36 8.47 4.65
CA GLN A 127 0.62 7.91 5.77
C GLN A 127 -0.30 8.96 6.41
N ASN A 128 0.20 10.18 6.63
CA ASN A 128 -0.60 11.28 7.17
C ASN A 128 -1.79 11.64 6.25
N ILE A 129 -1.55 11.75 4.93
CA ILE A 129 -2.61 12.03 3.95
C ILE A 129 -3.68 10.92 3.91
N VAL A 130 -3.23 9.67 3.83
CA VAL A 130 -4.12 8.51 3.62
C VAL A 130 -4.88 8.14 4.89
N MET A 131 -4.27 8.27 6.07
CA MET A 131 -4.88 7.85 7.34
C MET A 131 -5.66 8.97 8.03
N SER A 132 -5.17 10.21 7.99
CA SER A 132 -5.77 11.32 8.73
C SER A 132 -6.59 12.27 7.86
N CYS A 133 -6.40 12.24 6.54
CA CYS A 133 -7.06 13.15 5.59
C CYS A 133 -7.11 14.61 6.08
N PRO A 134 -5.95 15.21 6.43
CA PRO A 134 -5.92 16.53 7.03
C PRO A 134 -6.37 17.61 6.02
N PRO A 135 -6.84 18.76 6.50
CA PRO A 135 -7.02 19.94 5.65
C PRO A 135 -5.72 20.31 4.93
N VAL A 136 -5.84 20.87 3.72
CA VAL A 136 -4.68 21.28 2.91
C VAL A 136 -3.78 22.27 3.66
N SER A 137 -4.37 23.17 4.47
CA SER A 137 -3.60 24.11 5.29
C SER A 137 -2.67 23.40 6.27
N GLU A 138 -3.18 22.41 7.00
CA GLU A 138 -2.39 21.64 7.96
C GLU A 138 -1.30 20.82 7.25
N LEU A 139 -1.63 20.21 6.11
CA LEU A 139 -0.65 19.48 5.30
C LEU A 139 0.50 20.39 4.85
N MET A 140 0.19 21.62 4.42
CA MET A 140 1.17 22.61 3.97
C MET A 140 2.03 23.17 5.12
N ASP A 141 1.51 23.17 6.35
CA ASP A 141 2.25 23.57 7.53
C ASP A 141 3.20 22.45 8.01
N LEU A 142 2.75 21.18 7.92
CA LEU A 142 3.58 20.02 8.24
C LEU A 142 4.68 19.77 7.20
N TRP A 143 4.40 20.04 5.92
CA TRP A 143 5.29 19.81 4.78
C TRP A 143 5.50 21.08 3.95
N PRO A 144 6.17 22.10 4.49
CA PRO A 144 6.35 23.39 3.80
C PRO A 144 7.14 23.28 2.50
N ALA A 145 7.96 22.22 2.34
CA ALA A 145 8.66 21.93 1.11
C ALA A 145 7.72 21.68 -0.09
N LEU A 146 6.45 21.31 0.15
CA LEU A 146 5.44 21.16 -0.92
C LEU A 146 5.05 22.47 -1.59
N LYS A 147 5.43 23.62 -1.00
CA LYS A 147 5.29 24.92 -1.65
C LYS A 147 6.37 25.18 -2.71
N ILE A 148 7.39 24.32 -2.78
CA ILE A 148 8.47 24.38 -3.77
C ILE A 148 8.05 23.51 -4.97
N GLU A 149 7.99 24.10 -6.16
CA GLU A 149 7.49 23.44 -7.38
C GLU A 149 8.23 22.12 -7.70
N SER A 150 9.54 22.06 -7.46
CA SER A 150 10.34 20.85 -7.67
C SER A 150 9.90 19.65 -6.84
N GLU A 151 9.30 19.90 -5.67
CA GLU A 151 8.90 18.87 -4.71
C GLU A 151 7.46 18.38 -4.95
N VAL A 152 6.61 19.20 -5.58
CA VAL A 152 5.25 18.81 -5.99
C VAL A 152 5.30 17.69 -7.05
N ILE A 153 6.27 17.76 -7.97
CA ILE A 153 6.45 16.78 -9.05
C ILE A 153 6.81 15.41 -8.47
N CYS A 154 7.64 15.38 -7.41
CA CYS A 154 8.05 14.13 -6.76
C CYS A 154 6.87 13.37 -6.14
N ILE A 155 5.84 14.04 -5.63
CA ILE A 155 4.64 13.36 -5.13
C ILE A 155 3.82 12.78 -6.28
N SER A 156 3.70 13.52 -7.40
CA SER A 156 2.91 13.10 -8.55
C SER A 156 3.50 11.90 -9.30
N SER A 157 4.82 11.73 -9.31
CA SER A 157 5.49 10.61 -9.98
C SER A 157 5.23 9.27 -9.29
N HIS A 158 5.00 9.28 -7.98
CA HIS A 158 4.69 8.09 -7.18
C HIS A 158 3.19 7.71 -7.22
N LEU A 159 2.35 8.51 -7.88
CA LEU A 159 0.90 8.31 -7.98
C LEU A 159 0.42 7.87 -9.37
N LYS A 160 1.36 7.63 -10.32
CA LYS A 160 1.07 7.14 -11.67
C LYS A 160 1.16 5.62 -11.77
#